data_AF-A0A2M8L2G0-F1
#
_entry.id   AF-A0A2M8L2G0-F1
#
_cell.length_a   1.000
_cell.length_b   1.000
_cell.length_c   1.000
_cell.angle_alpha   90.00
_cell.angle_beta   90.00
_cell.angle_gamma   90.00
#
_symmetry.space_group_name_H-M   'P 1'
#
loop_
_entity.id
_entity.type
_entity.pdbx_description
1 polymer ?
#
loop_
_entity_poly.entity_id
_entity_poly.type
_entity_poly.pdbx_seq_one_letter_code
_entity_poly.pdbx_strand_id
1 'polypeptide(L)'
;FGFPILEAMSQGLPVISSNAASLVELLPEGDKHLTPYDTKAYVSAIQSILTHNEARQASIQRGYNQVKLFTWEKTAKATYHIYQQVNTK
;
A
#
# COMPACT_ATOMS: atom_id res chain seq x y z
N PHE A 1 -5.88 -0.40 10.55
CA PHE A 1 -6.03 0.84 9.75
C PHE A 1 -5.13 0.70 8.52
N GLY A 2 -5.59 1.09 7.33
CA GLY A 2 -4.80 0.98 6.09
C GLY A 2 -5.20 -0.15 5.14
N PHE A 3 -6.12 -1.04 5.52
CA PHE A 3 -6.74 -1.98 4.57
C PHE A 3 -7.35 -1.31 3.34
N PRO A 4 -7.99 -0.12 3.41
CA PRO A 4 -8.49 0.56 2.22
C PRO A 4 -7.43 0.82 1.15
N ILE A 5 -6.16 1.05 1.54
CA ILE A 5 -5.05 1.21 0.60
C ILE A 5 -4.77 -0.11 -0.12
N LEU A 6 -4.64 -1.20 0.64
CA LEU A 6 -4.36 -2.53 0.09
C LEU A 6 -5.53 -3.04 -0.77
N GLU A 7 -6.77 -2.77 -0.37
CA GLU A 7 -7.98 -3.09 -1.13
C GLU A 7 -7.97 -2.35 -2.47
N ALA A 8 -7.76 -1.03 -2.47
CA ALA A 8 -7.66 -0.25 -3.70
C ALA A 8 -6.55 -0.75 -4.63
N MET A 9 -5.35 -1.00 -4.10
CA MET A 9 -4.24 -1.57 -4.86
C MET A 9 -4.58 -2.94 -5.44
N SER A 10 -5.29 -3.80 -4.70
CA SER A 10 -5.70 -5.14 -5.17
C SER A 10 -6.68 -5.08 -6.34
N GLN A 11 -7.46 -4.01 -6.43
CA GLN A 11 -8.42 -3.77 -7.51
C GLN A 11 -7.80 -3.05 -8.71
N GLY A 12 -6.47 -2.84 -8.71
CA GLY A 12 -5.79 -2.12 -9.79
C GLY A 12 -6.09 -0.63 -9.81
N LEU A 13 -6.41 -0.04 -8.66
CA LEU A 13 -6.61 1.40 -8.54
C LEU A 13 -5.29 2.08 -8.15
N PRO A 14 -4.92 3.19 -8.80
CA PRO A 14 -3.79 4.00 -8.35
C PRO A 14 -4.12 4.61 -6.98
N VAL A 15 -3.16 4.56 -6.05
CA VAL A 15 -3.35 5.09 -4.69
C VAL A 15 -2.46 6.30 -4.46
N ILE A 16 -3.07 7.38 -3.97
CA ILE A 16 -2.38 8.55 -3.42
C ILE A 16 -2.72 8.59 -1.94
N SER A 17 -1.70 8.59 -1.08
CA SER A 17 -1.86 8.57 0.37
C SER A 17 -0.84 9.49 1.03
N SER A 18 -1.16 9.91 2.26
CA SER A 18 -0.17 10.51 3.12
C SER A 18 0.85 9.48 3.62
N ASN A 19 2.00 9.97 4.07
CA ASN A 19 3.06 9.21 4.73
C ASN A 19 2.95 9.28 6.26
N ALA A 20 1.74 9.51 6.80
CA ALA A 20 1.54 9.55 8.23
C ALA A 20 1.50 8.14 8.84
N ALA A 21 2.23 7.98 9.94
CA ALA A 21 2.12 6.86 10.86
C ALA A 21 2.14 5.49 10.15
N SER A 22 1.14 4.65 10.43
CA SER A 22 1.04 3.27 9.95
C SER A 22 0.83 3.13 8.44
N LEU A 23 0.64 4.23 7.70
CA LEU A 23 0.50 4.16 6.25
C LEU A 23 1.83 3.98 5.54
N VAL A 24 2.95 4.42 6.14
CA VAL A 24 4.29 4.31 5.54
C VAL A 24 4.63 2.85 5.23
N GLU A 25 4.28 1.92 6.14
CA GLU A 25 4.53 0.49 5.98
C GLU A 25 3.76 -0.12 4.80
N LEU A 26 2.68 0.51 4.36
CA LEU A 26 1.80 0.01 3.31
C LEU A 26 2.16 0.57 1.93
N LEU A 27 2.97 1.62 1.85
CA LEU A 27 3.25 2.28 0.58
C LEU A 27 4.39 1.57 -0.17
N PRO A 28 4.30 1.45 -1.51
CA PRO A 28 5.36 0.84 -2.30
C PRO A 28 6.66 1.63 -2.20
N GLU A 29 7.80 0.94 -2.22
CA GLU A 29 9.09 1.61 -2.33
C GLU A 29 9.16 2.46 -3.61
N GLY A 30 9.73 3.66 -3.47
CA GLY A 30 9.89 4.61 -4.58
C GLY A 30 8.63 5.41 -4.93
N ASP A 31 7.49 5.20 -4.25
CA ASP A 31 6.35 6.10 -4.41
C ASP A 31 6.60 7.44 -3.71
N LYS A 32 6.09 8.52 -4.31
CA LYS A 32 6.21 9.85 -3.72
C LYS A 32 5.30 9.94 -2.51
N HIS A 33 5.89 9.76 -1.34
CA HIS A 33 5.25 9.90 -0.04
C HIS A 33 4.84 11.35 0.22
N LEU A 34 3.54 11.60 0.32
CA LEU A 34 3.00 12.95 0.56
C LEU A 34 2.86 13.22 2.05
N THR A 35 3.27 14.40 2.51
CA THR A 35 2.97 14.80 3.89
C THR A 35 1.46 15.04 4.04
N PRO A 36 0.87 14.79 5.21
CA PRO A 36 -0.46 15.32 5.52
C PRO A 36 -0.37 16.84 5.38
N TYR A 37 -1.34 17.47 4.71
CA TYR A 37 -1.45 18.94 4.54
C TYR A 37 -0.63 19.59 3.41
N ASP A 38 0.18 18.87 2.62
CA ASP A 38 0.73 19.46 1.38
C ASP A 38 -0.28 19.38 0.22
N THR A 39 -1.30 20.23 0.28
CA THR A 39 -2.39 20.30 -0.72
C THR A 39 -1.86 20.42 -2.14
N LYS A 40 -0.77 21.18 -2.36
CA LYS A 40 -0.18 21.35 -3.70
C LYS A 40 0.36 20.04 -4.23
N ALA A 41 1.01 19.25 -3.39
CA ALA A 41 1.51 17.94 -3.79
C ALA A 41 0.38 16.94 -4.08
N TYR A 42 -0.72 16.95 -3.32
CA TYR A 42 -1.90 16.13 -3.64
C TYR A 42 -2.52 16.51 -4.98
N VAL A 43 -2.73 17.81 -5.24
CA VAL A 43 -3.28 18.28 -6.53
C VAL A 43 -2.38 17.83 -7.68
N SER A 44 -1.07 18.00 -7.55
CA SER A 44 -0.11 17.57 -8.57
C SER A 44 -0.13 16.05 -8.79
N ALA A 45 -0.20 15.25 -7.73
CA ALA A 45 -0.27 13.79 -7.83
C ALA A 45 -1.58 13.32 -8.49
N ILE A 46 -2.71 13.91 -8.11
CA ILE A 46 -4.02 13.63 -8.71
C ILE A 46 -4.01 14.00 -10.19
N GLN A 47 -3.54 15.20 -10.54
CA GLN A 47 -3.41 15.63 -11.94
C GLN A 47 -2.53 14.66 -12.73
N SER A 48 -1.36 14.29 -12.19
CA SER A 48 -0.45 13.36 -12.84
C SER A 48 -1.11 12.02 -13.17
N ILE A 49 -1.79 11.41 -12.20
CA ILE A 49 -2.53 10.16 -12.39
C ILE A 49 -3.66 10.33 -13.41
N LEU A 50 -4.37 11.46 -13.41
CA LEU A 50 -5.51 11.69 -14.31
C LEU A 50 -5.09 11.98 -15.75
N THR A 51 -3.96 12.64 -16.00
CA THR A 51 -3.56 13.11 -17.33
C THR A 51 -2.44 12.28 -17.98
N HIS A 52 -1.64 11.54 -17.21
CA HIS A 52 -0.52 10.75 -17.75
C HIS A 52 -0.78 9.26 -17.55
N ASN A 53 -1.04 8.54 -18.66
CA ASN A 53 -1.31 7.10 -18.61
C ASN A 53 -0.12 6.32 -18.02
N GLU A 54 1.11 6.69 -18.37
CA GLU A 54 2.32 6.02 -17.85
C GLU A 54 2.42 6.13 -16.32
N ALA A 55 2.17 7.31 -15.75
CA ALA A 55 2.18 7.52 -14.30
C ALA A 55 1.12 6.67 -13.60
N ARG A 56 -0.09 6.59 -14.18
CA ARG A 56 -1.18 5.75 -13.70
C ARG A 56 -0.82 4.28 -13.71
N GLN A 57 -0.34 3.76 -14.84
CA GLN A 57 0.04 2.35 -14.97
C GLN A 57 1.20 1.99 -14.04
N ALA A 58 2.18 2.88 -13.88
CA ALA A 58 3.28 2.68 -12.95
C ALA A 58 2.78 2.59 -11.49
N SER A 59 1.85 3.45 -11.08
CA SER A 59 1.22 3.39 -9.75
C SER A 59 0.46 2.09 -9.52
N ILE A 60 -0.33 1.65 -10.52
CA ILE A 60 -1.06 0.38 -10.46
C ILE A 60 -0.10 -0.81 -10.33
N GLN A 61 0.97 -0.84 -11.14
CA GLN A 61 1.94 -1.92 -11.11
C GLN A 61 2.68 -2.00 -9.76
N ARG A 62 3.02 -0.85 -9.17
CA ARG A 62 3.58 -0.79 -7.81
C ARG A 62 2.59 -1.29 -6.78
N GLY A 63 1.31 -0.89 -6.87
CA GLY A 63 0.24 -1.37 -5.99
C GLY A 63 0.10 -2.90 -6.02
N TYR A 64 0.09 -3.51 -7.22
CA TYR A 64 0.06 -4.97 -7.35
C TYR A 64 1.27 -5.66 -6.75
N ASN A 65 2.46 -5.07 -6.87
CA ASN A 65 3.66 -5.62 -6.24
C ASN A 65 3.61 -5.50 -4.72
N GLN A 66 3.07 -4.40 -4.19
CA GLN A 66 2.95 -4.15 -2.77
C GLN A 66 1.96 -5.10 -2.09
N VAL A 67 0.78 -5.32 -2.68
CA VAL A 67 -0.25 -6.21 -2.09
C VAL A 67 0.24 -7.65 -1.93
N LYS A 68 1.19 -8.11 -2.75
CA LYS A 68 1.81 -9.44 -2.61
C LYS A 68 2.54 -9.64 -1.27
N LEU A 69 2.91 -8.56 -0.59
CA LEU A 69 3.58 -8.63 0.72
C LEU A 69 2.59 -8.86 1.88
N PHE A 70 1.29 -8.63 1.65
CA PHE A 70 0.22 -8.61 2.65
C PHE A 70 -0.87 -9.64 2.34
N THR A 71 -0.51 -10.93 2.35
CA THR A 71 -1.47 -12.03 2.10
C THR A 71 -1.98 -12.65 3.39
N TRP A 72 -3.24 -13.09 3.38
CA TRP A 72 -3.81 -13.87 4.48
C TRP A 72 -3.06 -15.18 4.72
N GLU A 73 -2.53 -15.81 3.67
CA GLU A 73 -1.71 -17.01 3.79
C GLU A 73 -0.45 -16.76 4.63
N LYS A 74 0.26 -15.65 4.37
CA LYS A 74 1.46 -15.26 5.13
C LYS A 74 1.11 -15.02 6.60
N THR A 75 0.02 -14.28 6.86
CA THR A 75 -0.48 -14.04 8.22
C THR A 75 -0.85 -15.35 8.91
N ALA A 76 -1.63 -16.22 8.27
CA ALA A 76 -2.05 -17.49 8.84
C ALA A 76 -0.87 -18.39 9.21
N LYS A 77 0.13 -18.52 8.32
CA LYS A 77 1.36 -19.29 8.58
C LYS A 77 2.15 -18.72 9.77
N ALA A 78 2.34 -17.40 9.81
CA ALA A 78 3.07 -16.74 10.90
C ALA A 78 2.34 -16.91 12.24
N THR A 79 1.02 -16.70 12.27
CA THR A 79 0.20 -16.88 13.47
C THR A 79 0.21 -18.33 13.94
N TYR A 80 0.05 -19.28 13.01
CA TYR A 80 0.09 -20.71 13.34
C TYR A 80 1.44 -21.13 13.96
N HIS A 81 2.55 -20.62 13.43
CA HIS A 81 3.88 -20.88 13.98
C HIS A 81 4.00 -20.44 15.45
N ILE A 82 3.49 -19.26 15.79
CA ILE A 82 3.46 -18.78 17.19
C ILE A 82 2.58 -19.68 18.06
N TYR A 83 1.41 -20.10 17.55
CA TYR A 83 0.56 -21.04 18.29
C TYR A 83 1.26 -22.37 18.57
N GLN A 84 2.06 -22.87 17.63
CA GLN A 84 2.87 -24.07 17.87
C GLN A 84 3.93 -23.85 18.95
N GLN A 85 4.65 -22.72 18.92
CA GLN A 85 5.70 -22.42 19.90
C GLN A 85 5.16 -22.40 21.34
N VAL A 86 3.98 -21.81 21.56
CA VAL A 86 3.37 -21.71 22.90
C VAL A 86 2.62 -22.99 23.32
N ASN A 87 2.29 -23.87 22.38
CA ASN A 87 1.57 -25.13 22.66
C ASN A 87 2.52 -26.33 22.89
N THR A 88 3.83 -26.13 22.77
CA THR A 88 4.82 -27.13 23.22
C THR A 88 4.94 -27.08 24.74
N LYS A 89 4.48 -28.16 25.40
CA LYS A 89 4.76 -28.44 26.82
C LYS A 89 6.23 -28.77 27.04
#